data_AF-A0A969I0I4-F1
#
_entry.id   AF-A0A969I0I4-F1
#
_cell.length_a   1.000
_cell.length_b   1.000
_cell.length_c   1.000
_cell.angle_alpha   90.00
_cell.angle_beta   90.00
_cell.angle_gamma   90.00
#
_symmetry.space_group_name_H-M   'P 1'
#
loop_
_entity.id
_entity.type
_entity.pdbx_description
1 polymer ?
#
loop_
_entity_poly.entity_id
_entity_poly.type
_entity_poly.pdbx_seq_one_letter_code
_entity_poly.pdbx_strand_id
1 'polypeptide(L)'
;MRRIILVPVVLSVAAIAVVAATRAFVEEATPPQKPAMLSVPPEGVSTEGASPSVRFLAASGTPIAAGEETSETAVVSFPDGSSVSVIVGWIRPRPPPLHPLERLSDGYSKLVQLAHAGDGAAARTLHRELSKCQRAHIDERSLNSAIDRLRRQRSLQLGSNLHARSVGPGEDLEVIAESDLRGPYRYCEGITIEQRMEAAEWARRAAAAGDYLGLQDWARSLGNTEAALQAWQSAWDRGYMSALPPLARLYASGALSSTGHEPDHVRAYAYKYINFKLMEAKYGVEPMAGQINMLASVESSLNHTGSFLTPLQTQQAIKIAKHLLETNQYCCRGSW
;
A
#
# COMPACT_ATOMS: atom_id res chain seq x y z
N MET A 1 69.84 0.31 2.11
CA MET A 1 69.39 -1.06 1.81
C MET A 1 67.90 -1.18 2.10
N ARG A 2 67.05 -1.16 1.06
CA ARG A 2 65.62 -1.45 1.15
C ARG A 2 65.29 -2.42 0.01
N ARG A 3 64.80 -3.61 0.37
CA ARG A 3 64.47 -4.70 -0.56
C ARG A 3 63.11 -4.43 -1.20
N ILE A 4 63.08 -4.40 -2.53
CA ILE A 4 61.87 -4.42 -3.35
C ILE A 4 61.49 -5.89 -3.55
N ILE A 5 60.27 -6.27 -3.16
CA ILE A 5 59.71 -7.61 -3.40
C ILE A 5 58.78 -7.49 -4.61
N LEU A 6 59.17 -8.09 -5.72
CA LEU A 6 58.35 -8.29 -6.92
C LEU A 6 57.59 -9.60 -6.77
N VAL A 7 56.26 -9.54 -6.85
CA VAL A 7 55.38 -10.72 -6.94
C VAL A 7 54.95 -10.88 -8.40
N PRO A 8 55.15 -12.05 -9.04
CA PRO A 8 54.69 -12.28 -10.40
C PRO A 8 53.20 -12.67 -10.42
N VAL A 9 52.41 -11.99 -11.26
CA VAL A 9 51.04 -12.37 -11.62
C VAL A 9 51.11 -13.36 -12.78
N VAL A 10 50.75 -14.61 -12.50
CA VAL A 10 50.58 -15.68 -13.51
C VAL A 10 49.14 -15.61 -14.02
N LEU A 11 48.96 -15.17 -15.27
CA LEU A 11 47.69 -15.31 -16.00
C LEU A 11 47.54 -16.76 -16.48
N SER A 12 46.51 -17.45 -16.00
CA SER A 12 46.06 -18.72 -16.57
C SER A 12 44.79 -18.51 -17.37
N VAL A 13 44.93 -18.68 -18.67
CA VAL A 13 43.86 -18.82 -19.67
C VAL A 13 43.31 -20.25 -19.55
N ALA A 14 42.00 -20.39 -19.35
CA ALA A 14 41.31 -21.67 -19.53
C ALA A 14 40.09 -21.46 -20.43
N ALA A 15 40.16 -22.11 -21.58
CA ALA A 15 39.14 -22.18 -22.60
C ALA A 15 37.98 -23.09 -22.18
N ILE A 16 36.75 -22.71 -22.50
CA ILE A 16 35.63 -23.64 -22.61
C ILE A 16 34.96 -23.38 -23.95
N ALA A 17 35.21 -24.31 -24.87
CA ALA A 17 34.39 -24.53 -26.06
C ALA A 17 33.46 -25.72 -25.80
N VAL A 18 32.41 -25.80 -26.62
CA VAL A 18 31.48 -26.92 -26.84
C VAL A 18 30.23 -26.93 -25.95
N VAL A 19 29.14 -26.34 -26.47
CA VAL A 19 27.89 -27.10 -26.70
C VAL A 19 27.31 -26.65 -28.04
N ALA A 20 27.19 -27.62 -28.94
CA ALA A 20 26.63 -27.50 -30.26
C ALA A 20 25.10 -27.67 -30.25
N ALA A 21 24.48 -26.99 -31.21
CA ALA A 21 23.41 -27.51 -32.07
C ALA A 21 22.19 -28.21 -31.42
N THR A 22 21.08 -27.46 -31.33
CA THR A 22 19.76 -27.87 -31.82
C THR A 22 18.91 -26.62 -32.09
N ARG A 23 18.93 -26.12 -33.33
CA ARG A 23 17.94 -25.19 -33.88
C ARG A 23 17.15 -25.94 -34.94
N ALA A 24 15.93 -26.36 -34.63
CA ALA A 24 14.90 -26.71 -35.59
C ALA A 24 13.54 -26.74 -34.87
N PHE A 25 12.48 -26.39 -35.62
CA PHE A 25 11.07 -26.26 -35.23
C PHE A 25 10.64 -24.93 -34.60
N VAL A 26 10.38 -23.96 -35.48
CA VAL A 26 9.36 -22.92 -35.28
C VAL A 26 8.08 -23.50 -35.86
N GLU A 27 7.20 -23.98 -34.99
CA GLU A 27 5.83 -24.35 -35.37
C GLU A 27 4.93 -23.11 -35.22
N GLU A 28 4.13 -22.90 -36.24
CA GLU A 28 3.34 -21.71 -36.54
C GLU A 28 2.15 -21.61 -35.57
N ALA A 29 2.31 -20.87 -34.48
CA ALA A 29 1.23 -20.64 -33.50
C ALA A 29 0.22 -19.62 -34.06
N THR A 30 -0.96 -20.13 -34.41
CA THR A 30 -2.15 -19.36 -34.80
C THR A 30 -2.56 -18.39 -33.68
N PRO A 31 -2.93 -17.12 -33.99
CA PRO A 31 -3.37 -16.18 -32.96
C PRO A 31 -4.72 -16.61 -32.34
N PRO A 32 -4.93 -16.39 -31.02
CA PRO A 32 -6.18 -16.75 -30.36
C PRO A 32 -7.34 -15.90 -30.87
N GLN A 33 -8.42 -16.58 -31.24
CA GLN A 33 -9.70 -15.98 -31.63
C GLN A 33 -10.32 -15.22 -30.44
N LYS A 34 -10.87 -14.04 -30.75
CA LYS A 34 -11.74 -13.25 -29.85
C LYS A 34 -12.90 -14.11 -29.33
N PRO A 35 -13.21 -14.13 -28.02
CA PRO A 35 -14.44 -14.73 -27.54
C PRO A 35 -15.65 -13.93 -28.05
N ALA A 36 -16.61 -14.67 -28.61
CA ALA A 36 -17.89 -14.16 -29.08
C ALA A 36 -18.69 -13.54 -27.91
N MET A 37 -19.32 -12.39 -28.18
CA MET A 37 -20.26 -11.76 -27.27
C MET A 37 -21.46 -12.69 -27.07
N LEU A 38 -21.74 -13.02 -25.80
CA LEU A 38 -22.93 -13.76 -25.42
C LEU A 38 -24.18 -12.92 -25.68
N SER A 39 -25.12 -13.54 -26.38
CA SER A 39 -26.45 -13.02 -26.70
C SER A 39 -27.36 -13.16 -25.48
N VAL A 40 -28.12 -12.10 -25.18
CA VAL A 40 -29.16 -12.06 -24.15
C VAL A 40 -30.48 -12.62 -24.71
N PRO A 41 -31.22 -13.45 -23.96
CA PRO A 41 -32.66 -13.56 -24.10
C PRO A 41 -33.40 -12.93 -22.90
N PRO A 42 -34.68 -12.52 -23.08
CA PRO A 42 -35.37 -11.59 -22.20
C PRO A 42 -36.18 -12.25 -21.06
N GLU A 43 -36.33 -11.44 -20.00
CA GLU A 43 -37.44 -11.28 -19.05
C GLU A 43 -38.26 -12.47 -18.52
N GLY A 44 -38.40 -12.45 -17.19
CA GLY A 44 -39.66 -12.77 -16.50
C GLY A 44 -39.52 -13.73 -15.34
N VAL A 45 -39.63 -13.22 -14.10
CA VAL A 45 -40.54 -13.71 -13.04
C VAL A 45 -40.35 -12.84 -11.79
N SER A 46 -41.45 -12.24 -11.35
CA SER A 46 -41.64 -11.56 -10.06
C SER A 46 -41.84 -12.60 -8.95
N THR A 47 -41.25 -12.37 -7.77
CA THR A 47 -41.84 -12.80 -6.49
C THR A 47 -41.53 -11.80 -5.39
N GLU A 48 -42.60 -11.23 -4.82
CA GLU A 48 -42.62 -10.57 -3.51
C GLU A 48 -42.29 -11.58 -2.40
N GLY A 49 -41.62 -11.14 -1.33
CA GLY A 49 -41.63 -11.88 -0.07
C GLY A 49 -40.49 -11.55 0.90
N ALA A 50 -40.87 -10.91 2.01
CA ALA A 50 -40.16 -10.80 3.30
C ALA A 50 -39.00 -9.79 3.41
N SER A 51 -39.31 -8.64 4.02
CA SER A 51 -38.33 -7.76 4.65
C SER A 51 -37.70 -8.45 5.88
N PRO A 52 -36.37 -8.66 5.93
CA PRO A 52 -35.72 -9.08 7.15
C PRO A 52 -35.51 -7.87 8.09
N SER A 53 -36.04 -7.98 9.30
CA SER A 53 -35.74 -7.06 10.39
C SER A 53 -34.36 -7.40 10.97
N VAL A 54 -33.41 -6.46 10.88
CA VAL A 54 -32.05 -6.60 11.39
C VAL A 54 -32.05 -6.45 12.91
N ARG A 55 -31.71 -7.53 13.63
CA ARG A 55 -31.36 -7.48 15.06
C ARG A 55 -29.84 -7.43 15.19
N PHE A 56 -29.33 -6.37 15.78
CA PHE A 56 -27.92 -6.22 16.12
C PHE A 56 -27.59 -7.04 17.37
N LEU A 57 -26.77 -8.08 17.22
CA LEU A 57 -26.09 -8.74 18.33
C LEU A 57 -24.67 -8.19 18.40
N ALA A 58 -24.39 -7.38 19.43
CA ALA A 58 -23.05 -6.86 19.69
C ALA A 58 -22.15 -7.99 20.18
N ALA A 59 -21.22 -8.44 19.34
CA ALA A 59 -20.15 -9.34 19.74
C ALA A 59 -19.08 -8.55 20.51
N SER A 60 -18.87 -8.93 21.77
CA SER A 60 -17.87 -8.35 22.68
C SER A 60 -16.45 -8.76 22.28
N GLY A 61 -15.85 -8.01 21.35
CA GLY A 61 -14.40 -7.87 21.23
C GLY A 61 -14.01 -6.50 21.76
N THR A 62 -12.90 -6.39 22.49
CA THR A 62 -12.32 -5.12 22.99
C THR A 62 -12.56 -3.99 21.99
N PRO A 63 -13.23 -2.89 22.36
CA PRO A 63 -13.50 -1.80 21.44
C PRO A 63 -12.14 -1.26 21.01
N ILE A 64 -11.77 -1.53 19.75
CA ILE A 64 -10.67 -0.84 19.12
C ILE A 64 -11.07 0.62 19.20
N ALA A 65 -10.21 1.40 19.83
CA ALA A 65 -10.34 2.81 20.05
C ALA A 65 -10.27 3.56 18.69
N ALA A 66 -11.27 3.38 17.84
CA ALA A 66 -11.39 3.98 16.52
C ALA A 66 -12.62 4.88 16.48
N GLY A 67 -12.65 5.85 15.56
CA GLY A 67 -13.72 6.86 15.48
C GLY A 67 -15.10 6.27 15.15
N GLU A 68 -16.04 7.16 14.84
CA GLU A 68 -17.38 6.78 14.38
C GLU A 68 -17.30 5.74 13.24
N GLU A 69 -17.98 4.61 13.42
CA GLU A 69 -18.00 3.47 12.50
C GLU A 69 -19.40 3.38 11.87
N THR A 70 -19.48 3.47 10.55
CA THR A 70 -20.70 3.18 9.79
C THR A 70 -20.51 1.83 9.10
N SER A 71 -21.49 0.94 9.15
CA SER A 71 -21.38 -0.39 8.55
C SER A 71 -22.58 -0.74 7.68
N GLU A 72 -22.32 -1.44 6.57
CA GLU A 72 -23.34 -1.94 5.63
C GLU A 72 -23.12 -3.43 5.39
N THR A 73 -24.18 -4.19 5.10
CA THR A 73 -24.03 -5.60 4.72
C THR A 73 -23.83 -5.69 3.21
N ALA A 74 -22.76 -6.35 2.78
CA ALA A 74 -22.49 -6.66 1.39
C ALA A 74 -22.57 -8.17 1.16
N VAL A 75 -23.08 -8.59 0.01
CA VAL A 75 -23.10 -9.99 -0.41
C VAL A 75 -22.10 -10.16 -1.54
N VAL A 76 -21.05 -10.95 -1.28
CA VAL A 76 -20.04 -11.28 -2.27
C VAL A 76 -20.39 -12.60 -2.95
N SER A 77 -20.69 -12.54 -4.24
CA SER A 77 -21.02 -13.73 -5.05
C SER A 77 -19.81 -14.28 -5.79
N PHE A 78 -19.68 -15.61 -5.80
CA PHE A 78 -18.60 -16.35 -6.43
C PHE A 78 -19.07 -17.09 -7.70
N PRO A 79 -18.16 -17.49 -8.61
CA PRO A 79 -18.53 -18.12 -9.89
C PRO A 79 -19.15 -19.51 -9.74
N ASP A 80 -18.96 -20.16 -8.58
CA ASP A 80 -19.60 -21.44 -8.24
C ASP A 80 -21.06 -21.28 -7.78
N GLY A 81 -21.60 -20.06 -7.82
CA GLY A 81 -22.95 -19.72 -7.37
C GLY A 81 -23.07 -19.53 -5.86
N SER A 82 -22.00 -19.77 -5.10
CA SER A 82 -22.00 -19.51 -3.66
C SER A 82 -21.85 -18.02 -3.35
N SER A 83 -22.26 -17.62 -2.16
CA SER A 83 -22.10 -16.25 -1.68
C SER A 83 -21.64 -16.19 -0.23
N VAL A 84 -20.97 -15.09 0.12
CA VAL A 84 -20.52 -14.79 1.49
C VAL A 84 -21.07 -13.42 1.86
N SER A 85 -21.85 -13.35 2.94
CA SER A 85 -22.31 -12.09 3.50
C SER A 85 -21.24 -11.51 4.43
N VAL A 86 -20.84 -10.27 4.20
CA VAL A 86 -19.84 -9.55 4.99
C VAL A 86 -20.37 -8.21 5.45
N ILE A 87 -19.88 -7.73 6.59
CA ILE A 87 -20.22 -6.40 7.10
C ILE A 87 -19.10 -5.44 6.69
N VAL A 88 -19.37 -4.56 5.73
CA VAL A 88 -18.41 -3.55 5.28
C VAL A 88 -18.52 -2.32 6.19
N GLY A 89 -17.51 -2.11 7.03
CA GLY A 89 -17.41 -0.94 7.92
C GLY A 89 -16.58 0.19 7.31
N TRP A 90 -16.84 1.43 7.70
CA TRP A 90 -16.01 2.59 7.38
C TRP A 90 -15.60 3.29 8.65
N ILE A 91 -14.29 3.32 8.88
CA ILE A 91 -13.72 3.95 10.06
C ILE A 91 -13.37 5.39 9.72
N ARG A 92 -13.94 6.34 10.47
CA ARG A 92 -13.39 7.70 10.48
C ARG A 92 -12.10 7.71 11.31
N PRO A 93 -10.96 8.09 10.72
CA PRO A 93 -9.73 8.25 11.49
C PRO A 93 -9.96 9.23 12.63
N ARG A 94 -9.39 8.93 13.81
CA ARG A 94 -9.36 9.93 14.88
C ARG A 94 -8.62 11.17 14.39
N PRO A 95 -9.16 12.37 14.66
CA PRO A 95 -8.43 13.60 14.38
C PRO A 95 -7.11 13.59 15.18
N PRO A 96 -6.09 14.31 14.70
CA PRO A 96 -4.88 14.51 15.49
C PRO A 96 -5.25 15.14 16.84
N PRO A 97 -4.57 14.76 17.94
CA PRO A 97 -4.91 15.22 19.29
C PRO A 97 -4.59 16.70 19.52
N LEU A 98 -3.87 17.34 18.61
CA LEU A 98 -3.53 18.75 18.66
C LEU A 98 -4.04 19.45 17.39
N HIS A 99 -4.43 20.73 17.55
CA HIS A 99 -4.69 21.63 16.42
C HIS A 99 -3.47 21.72 15.49
N PRO A 100 -3.67 22.16 14.22
CA PRO A 100 -2.56 22.37 13.31
C PRO A 100 -1.48 23.23 13.98
N LEU A 101 -0.27 22.66 14.10
CA LEU A 101 0.87 23.34 14.70
C LEU A 101 1.53 24.23 13.66
N GLU A 102 1.94 25.45 14.04
CA GLU A 102 2.79 26.30 13.19
C GLU A 102 4.22 25.76 13.10
N ARG A 103 4.72 25.19 14.20
CA ARG A 103 5.99 24.46 14.28
C ARG A 103 5.80 23.15 15.03
N LEU A 104 6.47 22.08 14.60
CA LEU A 104 6.39 20.79 15.28
C LEU A 104 6.94 20.88 16.72
N SER A 105 7.97 21.69 16.95
CA SER A 105 8.64 21.86 18.25
C SER A 105 7.68 22.35 19.34
N ASP A 106 6.67 23.16 19.00
CA ASP A 106 5.68 23.70 19.94
C ASP A 106 4.75 22.63 20.53
N GLY A 107 4.52 21.53 19.80
CA GLY A 107 3.65 20.42 20.21
C GLY A 107 4.37 19.11 20.47
N TYR A 108 5.66 18.99 20.15
CA TYR A 108 6.40 17.73 20.13
C TYR A 108 6.37 17.02 21.49
N SER A 109 6.72 17.72 22.59
CA SER A 109 6.77 17.12 23.94
C SER A 109 5.41 16.61 24.39
N LYS A 110 4.33 17.33 24.07
CA LYS A 110 2.96 16.92 24.39
C LYS A 110 2.54 15.68 23.61
N LEU A 111 2.86 15.62 22.32
CA LEU A 111 2.60 14.44 21.50
C LEU A 111 3.36 13.22 22.01
N VAL A 112 4.63 13.39 22.40
CA VAL A 112 5.46 12.33 22.99
C VAL A 112 4.84 11.80 24.28
N GLN A 113 4.40 12.68 25.18
CA GLN A 113 3.71 12.28 26.41
C GLN A 113 2.43 11.49 26.13
N LEU A 114 1.58 11.96 25.20
CA LEU A 114 0.34 11.25 24.83
C LEU A 114 0.63 9.89 24.20
N ALA A 115 1.60 9.82 23.30
CA ALA A 115 2.01 8.57 22.66
C ALA A 115 2.57 7.57 23.68
N HIS A 116 3.36 8.02 24.66
CA HIS A 116 3.81 7.17 25.77
C HIS A 116 2.67 6.72 26.68
N ALA A 117 1.60 7.52 26.81
CA ALA A 117 0.38 7.14 27.52
C ALA A 117 -0.51 6.14 26.72
N GLY A 118 -0.08 5.70 25.55
CA GLY A 118 -0.79 4.73 24.71
C GLY A 118 -1.71 5.35 23.67
N ASP A 119 -1.67 6.67 23.45
CA ASP A 119 -2.43 7.32 22.39
C ASP A 119 -1.81 7.02 21.01
N GLY A 120 -2.42 6.06 20.31
CA GLY A 120 -2.00 5.68 18.95
C GLY A 120 -2.14 6.80 17.92
N ALA A 121 -3.09 7.73 18.07
CA ALA A 121 -3.25 8.86 17.16
C ALA A 121 -2.15 9.90 17.37
N ALA A 122 -1.70 10.10 18.61
CA ALA A 122 -0.53 10.92 18.93
C ALA A 122 0.75 10.30 18.33
N ALA A 123 0.95 8.99 18.51
CA ALA A 123 2.10 8.28 17.93
C ALA A 123 2.11 8.37 16.39
N ARG A 124 0.96 8.17 15.73
CA ARG A 124 0.83 8.35 14.28
C ARG A 124 1.12 9.78 13.86
N THR A 125 0.65 10.77 14.63
CA THR A 125 0.93 12.18 14.35
C THR A 125 2.43 12.45 14.40
N LEU A 126 3.15 11.96 15.43
CA LEU A 126 4.61 12.06 15.50
C LEU A 126 5.28 11.42 14.29
N HIS A 127 4.90 10.19 13.92
CA HIS A 127 5.43 9.54 12.73
C HIS A 127 5.31 10.43 11.48
N ARG A 128 4.10 10.94 11.23
CA ARG A 128 3.80 11.74 10.04
C ARG A 128 4.60 13.04 10.02
N GLU A 129 4.60 13.78 11.12
CA GLU A 129 5.28 15.09 11.17
C GLU A 129 6.81 14.94 11.14
N LEU A 130 7.37 13.94 11.84
CA LEU A 130 8.80 13.67 11.77
C LEU A 130 9.24 13.15 10.39
N SER A 131 8.42 12.34 9.71
CA SER A 131 8.69 11.93 8.31
C SER A 131 8.67 13.11 7.33
N LYS A 132 7.89 14.16 7.60
CA LYS A 132 8.01 15.43 6.85
C LYS A 132 9.35 16.10 7.16
N CYS A 133 9.72 16.17 8.43
CA CYS A 133 11.00 16.77 8.84
C CYS A 133 12.24 16.02 8.36
N GLN A 134 12.18 14.71 8.14
CA GLN A 134 13.25 13.96 7.48
C GLN A 134 13.55 14.45 6.06
N ARG A 135 12.56 15.02 5.36
CA ARG A 135 12.70 15.56 4.00
C ARG A 135 13.03 17.06 3.98
N ALA A 136 12.87 17.75 5.10
CA ALA A 136 13.21 19.16 5.22
C ALA A 136 14.73 19.35 5.36
N HIS A 137 15.22 20.50 4.90
CA HIS A 137 16.60 20.91 5.15
C HIS A 137 16.89 21.00 6.65
N ILE A 138 18.12 20.64 7.04
CA ILE A 138 18.52 20.61 8.45
C ILE A 138 18.95 22.00 8.91
N ASP A 139 19.64 22.73 8.03
CA ASP A 139 20.21 24.04 8.31
C ASP A 139 19.97 25.03 7.15
N GLU A 140 20.08 26.31 7.48
CA GLU A 140 19.85 27.42 6.55
C GLU A 140 20.81 27.42 5.35
N ARG A 141 22.05 26.95 5.52
CA ARG A 141 23.02 26.86 4.41
C ARG A 141 22.57 25.85 3.37
N SER A 142 22.12 24.67 3.82
CA SER A 142 21.60 23.61 2.96
C SER A 142 20.32 24.04 2.23
N LEU A 143 19.44 24.78 2.93
CA LEU A 143 18.22 25.38 2.37
C LEU A 143 18.55 26.40 1.27
N ASN A 144 19.40 27.38 1.56
CA ASN A 144 19.78 28.42 0.60
C ASN A 144 20.46 27.83 -0.63
N SER A 145 21.30 26.80 -0.43
CA SER A 145 21.92 26.07 -1.54
C SER A 145 20.88 25.35 -2.42
N ALA A 146 19.80 24.82 -1.85
CA ALA A 146 18.73 24.18 -2.61
C ALA A 146 17.87 25.20 -3.37
N ILE A 147 17.56 26.34 -2.76
CA ILE A 147 16.86 27.46 -3.41
C ILE A 147 17.68 27.98 -4.60
N ASP A 148 18.99 28.14 -4.44
CA ASP A 148 19.86 28.57 -5.52
C ASP A 148 19.92 27.55 -6.67
N ARG A 149 19.92 26.25 -6.37
CA ARG A 149 19.81 25.20 -7.40
C ARG A 149 18.46 25.27 -8.11
N LEU A 150 17.37 25.43 -7.38
CA LEU A 150 16.04 25.61 -7.96
C LEU A 150 16.02 26.81 -8.92
N ARG A 151 16.58 27.96 -8.54
CA ARG A 151 16.61 29.16 -9.38
C ARG A 151 17.50 29.01 -10.62
N ARG A 152 18.70 28.44 -10.46
CA ARG A 152 19.68 28.34 -11.57
C ARG A 152 19.41 27.17 -12.51
N GLN A 153 18.92 26.05 -12.00
CA GLN A 153 18.83 24.79 -12.72
C GLN A 153 17.38 24.33 -12.92
N ARG A 154 16.39 25.06 -12.38
CA ARG A 154 14.98 24.63 -12.33
C ARG A 154 14.84 23.20 -11.82
N SER A 155 15.61 22.88 -10.79
CA SER A 155 15.72 21.53 -10.25
C SER A 155 15.39 21.54 -8.77
N LEU A 156 14.30 20.87 -8.40
CA LEU A 156 13.84 20.75 -7.02
C LEU A 156 14.35 19.43 -6.42
N GLN A 157 15.10 19.52 -5.33
CA GLN A 157 15.59 18.37 -4.58
C GLN A 157 15.12 18.49 -3.13
N LEU A 158 14.37 17.50 -2.67
CA LEU A 158 13.81 17.46 -1.31
C LEU A 158 14.60 16.46 -0.46
N GLY A 159 15.16 16.92 0.66
CA GLY A 159 15.93 16.09 1.58
C GLY A 159 17.26 15.58 1.04
N SER A 160 17.87 14.65 1.77
CA SER A 160 19.17 14.03 1.46
C SER A 160 19.08 12.88 0.46
N ASN A 161 17.89 12.30 0.27
CA ASN A 161 17.65 11.19 -0.64
C ASN A 161 16.55 11.57 -1.64
N LEU A 162 16.81 11.28 -2.91
CA LEU A 162 15.89 11.19 -4.05
C LEU A 162 16.02 12.28 -5.12
N HIS A 163 15.79 11.78 -6.33
CA HIS A 163 15.96 12.38 -7.64
C HIS A 163 15.47 13.83 -7.71
N ALA A 164 16.31 14.69 -8.29
CA ALA A 164 15.93 16.06 -8.53
C ALA A 164 14.81 16.10 -9.58
N ARG A 165 13.70 16.77 -9.25
CA ARG A 165 12.57 16.97 -10.16
C ARG A 165 12.83 18.22 -10.99
N SER A 166 12.73 18.11 -12.31
CA SER A 166 12.73 19.28 -13.19
C SER A 166 11.44 20.08 -13.01
N VAL A 167 11.58 21.38 -12.86
CA VAL A 167 10.49 22.36 -12.73
C VAL A 167 10.23 22.99 -14.10
N GLY A 168 8.98 22.99 -14.52
CA GLY A 168 8.55 23.48 -15.82
C GLY A 168 8.83 24.98 -15.99
N PRO A 169 8.98 25.48 -17.23
CA PRO A 169 9.33 26.87 -17.52
C PRO A 169 8.28 27.89 -17.06
N GLY A 170 7.01 27.49 -16.94
CA GLY A 170 5.89 28.35 -16.52
C GLY A 170 5.59 28.35 -15.03
N GLU A 171 6.30 27.56 -14.22
CA GLU A 171 6.07 27.51 -12.77
C GLU A 171 6.80 28.67 -12.06
N ASP A 172 6.17 29.24 -11.04
CA ASP A 172 6.74 30.27 -10.19
C ASP A 172 7.73 29.65 -9.18
N LEU A 173 9.01 29.93 -9.39
CA LEU A 173 10.08 29.37 -8.58
C LEU A 173 10.07 29.86 -7.13
N GLU A 174 9.56 31.07 -6.86
CA GLU A 174 9.48 31.57 -5.48
C GLU A 174 8.32 30.94 -4.73
N VAL A 175 7.19 30.68 -5.39
CA VAL A 175 6.09 29.91 -4.80
C VAL A 175 6.57 28.50 -4.43
N ILE A 176 7.31 27.82 -5.32
CA ILE A 176 7.89 26.50 -5.03
C ILE A 176 8.92 26.58 -3.91
N ALA A 177 9.82 27.57 -3.93
CA ALA A 177 10.80 27.75 -2.87
C ALA A 177 10.13 27.96 -1.51
N GLU A 178 9.02 28.68 -1.47
CA GLU A 178 8.25 28.91 -0.26
C GLU A 178 7.52 27.64 0.22
N SER A 179 6.76 26.98 -0.66
CA SER A 179 5.93 25.82 -0.29
C SER A 179 6.73 24.57 0.01
N ASP A 180 7.78 24.29 -0.77
CA ASP A 180 8.46 23.00 -0.77
C ASP A 180 9.80 23.03 -0.02
N LEU A 181 10.39 24.22 0.18
CA LEU A 181 11.69 24.37 0.86
C LEU A 181 11.59 25.17 2.17
N ARG A 182 11.19 26.45 2.12
CA ARG A 182 11.20 27.34 3.29
C ARG A 182 10.12 26.99 4.31
N GLY A 183 8.90 26.69 3.86
CA GLY A 183 7.79 26.28 4.72
C GLY A 183 8.13 25.04 5.55
N PRO A 184 8.52 23.91 4.93
CA PRO A 184 8.95 22.71 5.66
C PRO A 184 10.16 22.95 6.57
N TYR A 185 11.13 23.78 6.16
CA TYR A 185 12.25 24.15 7.02
C TYR A 185 11.78 24.86 8.30
N ARG A 186 10.95 25.91 8.18
CA ARG A 186 10.43 26.65 9.34
C ARG A 186 9.55 25.79 10.24
N TYR A 187 8.72 24.93 9.66
CA TYR A 187 7.87 23.99 10.42
C TYR A 187 8.71 23.03 11.29
N CYS A 188 9.87 22.61 10.79
CA CYS A 188 10.77 21.65 11.44
C CYS A 188 11.88 22.30 12.26
N GLU A 189 11.87 23.61 12.42
CA GLU A 189 12.81 24.34 13.24
C GLU A 189 12.69 23.92 14.72
N GLY A 190 13.83 23.64 15.35
CA GLY A 190 13.88 23.11 16.72
C GLY A 190 13.70 21.59 16.85
N ILE A 191 13.51 20.87 15.73
CA ILE A 191 13.50 19.40 15.71
C ILE A 191 14.88 18.88 15.29
N THR A 192 15.52 18.16 16.21
CA THR A 192 16.86 17.58 16.06
C THR A 192 16.90 16.44 15.04
N ILE A 193 18.10 16.09 14.57
CA ILE A 193 18.29 14.97 13.64
C ILE A 193 17.86 13.66 14.30
N GLU A 194 18.23 13.47 15.56
CA GLU A 194 17.90 12.29 16.36
C GLU A 194 16.38 12.09 16.42
N GLN A 195 15.64 13.16 16.72
CA GLN A 195 14.18 13.13 16.72
C GLN A 195 13.60 12.83 15.34
N ARG A 196 14.17 13.39 14.25
CA ARG A 196 13.74 13.05 12.88
C ARG A 196 13.92 11.56 12.60
N MET A 197 14.97 10.93 13.11
CA MET A 197 15.25 9.51 12.89
C MET A 197 14.29 8.57 13.66
N GLU A 198 13.58 9.07 14.67
CA GLU A 198 12.58 8.30 15.42
C GLU A 198 11.27 8.05 14.66
N ALA A 199 11.06 8.64 13.48
CA ALA A 199 9.78 8.59 12.78
C ALA A 199 9.22 7.16 12.61
N ALA A 200 10.07 6.18 12.25
CA ALA A 200 9.65 4.79 12.08
C ALA A 200 9.24 4.11 13.40
N GLU A 201 9.90 4.46 14.51
CA GLU A 201 9.56 3.95 15.84
C GLU A 201 8.16 4.44 16.27
N TRP A 202 7.82 5.68 15.95
CA TRP A 202 6.49 6.22 16.22
C TRP A 202 5.38 5.53 15.41
N ALA A 203 5.64 5.12 14.16
CA ALA A 203 4.70 4.32 13.38
C ALA A 203 4.45 2.94 14.03
N ARG A 204 5.54 2.28 14.47
CA ARG A 204 5.46 0.99 15.17
C ARG A 204 4.64 1.10 16.47
N ARG A 205 4.82 2.18 17.24
CA ARG A 205 4.03 2.45 18.45
C ARG A 205 2.56 2.69 18.15
N ALA A 206 2.25 3.46 17.10
CA ALA A 206 0.87 3.66 16.66
C ALA A 206 0.20 2.34 16.27
N ALA A 207 0.90 1.49 15.52
CA ALA A 207 0.45 0.15 15.16
C ALA A 207 0.18 -0.73 16.39
N ALA A 208 1.11 -0.74 17.36
CA ALA A 208 0.98 -1.48 18.62
C ALA A 208 -0.20 -1.00 19.48
N ALA A 209 -0.51 0.29 19.45
CA ALA A 209 -1.67 0.89 20.10
C ALA A 209 -3.00 0.61 19.36
N GLY A 210 -2.97 -0.11 18.24
CA GLY A 210 -4.16 -0.42 17.44
C GLY A 210 -4.65 0.73 16.56
N ASP A 211 -3.86 1.79 16.36
CA ASP A 211 -4.18 2.82 15.36
C ASP A 211 -3.97 2.22 13.96
N TYR A 212 -5.09 2.04 13.26
CA TYR A 212 -5.14 1.46 11.92
C TYR A 212 -4.21 2.16 10.91
N LEU A 213 -4.22 3.49 10.89
CA LEU A 213 -3.38 4.24 9.97
C LEU A 213 -1.89 4.12 10.35
N GLY A 214 -1.61 4.03 11.66
CA GLY A 214 -0.29 3.73 12.19
C GLY A 214 0.21 2.34 11.77
N LEU A 215 -0.67 1.34 11.76
CA LEU A 215 -0.38 0.00 11.24
C LEU A 215 -0.01 0.04 9.76
N GLN A 216 -0.75 0.80 8.93
CA GLN A 216 -0.38 0.99 7.53
C GLN A 216 0.95 1.72 7.35
N ASP A 217 1.15 2.82 8.10
CA ASP A 217 2.37 3.62 8.03
C ASP A 217 3.58 2.77 8.41
N TRP A 218 3.46 1.97 9.47
CA TRP A 218 4.48 0.99 9.87
C TRP A 218 4.71 -0.05 8.77
N ALA A 219 3.65 -0.69 8.25
CA ALA A 219 3.78 -1.69 7.21
C ALA A 219 4.42 -1.15 5.91
N ARG A 220 4.15 0.12 5.54
CA ARG A 220 4.82 0.80 4.41
C ARG A 220 6.30 1.07 4.71
N SER A 221 6.64 1.46 5.93
CA SER A 221 8.04 1.72 6.33
C SER A 221 8.94 0.49 6.23
N LEU A 222 8.35 -0.72 6.31
CA LEU A 222 9.05 -1.99 6.16
C LEU A 222 9.38 -2.34 4.68
N GLY A 223 8.90 -1.54 3.72
CA GLY A 223 9.20 -1.73 2.30
C GLY A 223 8.64 -3.03 1.72
N ASN A 224 9.43 -3.68 0.85
CA ASN A 224 9.08 -4.98 0.26
C ASN A 224 9.82 -6.09 1.01
N THR A 225 9.45 -6.33 2.26
CA THR A 225 10.07 -7.35 3.13
C THR A 225 9.02 -8.32 3.68
N GLU A 226 9.47 -9.46 4.19
CA GLU A 226 8.65 -10.42 4.93
C GLU A 226 7.92 -9.76 6.11
N ALA A 227 8.61 -8.89 6.85
CA ALA A 227 8.01 -8.14 7.95
C ALA A 227 6.86 -7.24 7.46
N ALA A 228 6.99 -6.64 6.27
CA ALA A 228 5.90 -5.88 5.66
C ALA A 228 4.70 -6.77 5.35
N LEU A 229 4.93 -7.97 4.80
CA LEU A 229 3.85 -8.92 4.53
C LEU A 229 3.11 -9.30 5.81
N GLN A 230 3.82 -9.63 6.89
CA GLN A 230 3.23 -9.97 8.17
C GLN A 230 2.43 -8.81 8.77
N ALA A 231 2.94 -7.57 8.67
CA ALA A 231 2.24 -6.38 9.12
C ALA A 231 0.94 -6.15 8.33
N TRP A 232 0.97 -6.30 7.01
CA TRP A 232 -0.23 -6.19 6.17
C TRP A 232 -1.21 -7.34 6.38
N GLN A 233 -0.72 -8.56 6.64
CA GLN A 233 -1.56 -9.70 6.96
C GLN A 233 -2.28 -9.46 8.28
N SER A 234 -1.57 -8.98 9.32
CA SER A 234 -2.19 -8.58 10.58
C SER A 234 -3.23 -7.47 10.40
N ALA A 235 -3.02 -6.54 9.46
CA ALA A 235 -4.01 -5.53 9.13
C ALA A 235 -5.27 -6.15 8.50
N TRP A 236 -5.10 -7.07 7.54
CA TRP A 236 -6.21 -7.82 6.97
C TRP A 236 -6.97 -8.60 8.04
N ASP A 237 -6.26 -9.35 8.89
CA ASP A 237 -6.85 -10.17 9.96
C ASP A 237 -7.61 -9.34 10.99
N ARG A 238 -7.34 -8.03 11.10
CA ARG A 238 -8.10 -7.06 11.91
C ARG A 238 -9.27 -6.41 11.16
N GLY A 239 -9.53 -6.89 9.95
CA GLY A 239 -10.62 -6.47 9.08
C GLY A 239 -10.27 -5.38 8.07
N TYR A 240 -9.04 -4.87 8.02
CA TYR A 240 -8.74 -3.68 7.23
C TYR A 240 -8.60 -3.98 5.72
N MET A 241 -9.55 -3.52 4.92
CA MET A 241 -9.59 -3.74 3.47
C MET A 241 -8.44 -3.09 2.71
N SER A 242 -7.89 -1.98 3.22
CA SER A 242 -6.74 -1.30 2.61
C SER A 242 -5.46 -2.14 2.60
N ALA A 243 -5.43 -3.26 3.34
CA ALA A 243 -4.36 -4.23 3.29
C ALA A 243 -4.36 -5.07 2.00
N LEU A 244 -5.50 -5.22 1.32
CA LEU A 244 -5.65 -6.11 0.15
C LEU A 244 -4.70 -5.72 -1.00
N PRO A 245 -4.62 -4.45 -1.47
CA PRO A 245 -3.71 -4.11 -2.57
C PRO A 245 -2.21 -4.28 -2.22
N PRO A 246 -1.72 -3.84 -1.03
CA PRO A 246 -0.35 -4.12 -0.61
C PRO A 246 -0.02 -5.61 -0.50
N LEU A 247 -0.92 -6.43 0.07
CA LEU A 247 -0.74 -7.89 0.14
C LEU A 247 -0.59 -8.49 -1.25
N ALA A 248 -1.50 -8.15 -2.17
CA ALA A 248 -1.43 -8.63 -3.55
C ALA A 248 -0.10 -8.26 -4.24
N ARG A 249 0.39 -7.03 -4.03
CA ARG A 249 1.67 -6.56 -4.56
C ARG A 249 2.86 -7.32 -3.97
N LEU A 250 2.85 -7.58 -2.67
CA LEU A 250 3.94 -8.29 -1.98
C LEU A 250 4.02 -9.75 -2.45
N TYR A 251 2.89 -10.45 -2.57
CA TYR A 251 2.86 -11.80 -3.14
C TYR A 251 3.30 -11.82 -4.61
N ALA A 252 2.82 -10.88 -5.44
CA ALA A 252 3.18 -10.81 -6.86
C ALA A 252 4.63 -10.41 -7.13
N SER A 253 5.32 -9.79 -6.17
CA SER A 253 6.73 -9.40 -6.30
C SER A 253 7.71 -10.42 -5.70
N GLY A 254 7.21 -11.45 -4.99
CA GLY A 254 8.08 -12.40 -4.30
C GLY A 254 8.85 -11.77 -3.11
N ALA A 255 8.30 -10.70 -2.50
CA ALA A 255 8.93 -9.96 -1.39
C ALA A 255 9.18 -10.80 -0.10
N LEU A 256 8.77 -12.07 -0.13
CA LEU A 256 8.86 -13.10 0.90
C LEU A 256 10.29 -13.59 1.20
N SER A 257 11.34 -13.07 0.55
CA SER A 257 12.66 -13.67 0.78
C SER A 257 13.85 -12.74 0.58
N SER A 258 14.76 -12.82 1.54
CA SER A 258 16.20 -12.59 1.38
C SER A 258 16.89 -13.74 0.61
N THR A 259 16.14 -14.73 0.11
CA THR A 259 16.63 -16.00 -0.48
C THR A 259 16.09 -16.34 -1.88
N GLY A 260 15.31 -15.48 -2.54
CA GLY A 260 14.88 -15.66 -3.94
C GLY A 260 13.62 -16.52 -4.18
N HIS A 261 12.59 -16.42 -3.34
CA HIS A 261 11.27 -17.00 -3.59
C HIS A 261 10.59 -16.37 -4.81
N GLU A 262 9.96 -17.24 -5.60
CA GLU A 262 9.20 -16.87 -6.79
C GLU A 262 7.90 -16.12 -6.42
N PRO A 263 7.41 -15.22 -7.30
CA PRO A 263 6.10 -14.62 -7.18
C PRO A 263 4.97 -15.64 -6.94
N ASP A 264 4.16 -15.42 -5.91
CA ASP A 264 2.94 -16.22 -5.66
C ASP A 264 1.73 -15.51 -6.30
N HIS A 265 1.58 -15.72 -7.61
CA HIS A 265 0.48 -15.13 -8.37
C HIS A 265 -0.89 -15.67 -7.95
N VAL A 266 -0.98 -16.88 -7.38
CA VAL A 266 -2.24 -17.47 -6.90
C VAL A 266 -2.76 -16.68 -5.69
N ARG A 267 -1.92 -16.44 -4.68
CA ARG A 267 -2.30 -15.60 -3.52
C ARG A 267 -2.49 -14.15 -3.90
N ALA A 268 -1.64 -13.62 -4.79
CA ALA A 268 -1.82 -12.25 -5.29
C ALA A 268 -3.19 -12.07 -5.96
N TYR A 269 -3.59 -13.01 -6.80
CA TYR A 269 -4.91 -13.02 -7.44
C TYR A 269 -6.03 -13.12 -6.41
N ALA A 270 -5.90 -14.01 -5.41
CA ALA A 270 -6.91 -14.16 -4.37
C ALA A 270 -7.20 -12.83 -3.65
N TYR A 271 -6.17 -12.10 -3.23
CA TYR A 271 -6.33 -10.79 -2.58
C TYR A 271 -6.91 -9.71 -3.51
N LYS A 272 -6.51 -9.70 -4.79
CA LYS A 272 -7.13 -8.80 -5.79
C LYS A 272 -8.59 -9.13 -6.05
N TYR A 273 -8.94 -10.42 -6.05
CA TYR A 273 -10.29 -10.90 -6.27
C TYR A 273 -11.22 -10.45 -5.13
N ILE A 274 -10.77 -10.59 -3.88
CA ILE A 274 -11.49 -10.05 -2.72
C ILE A 274 -11.72 -8.54 -2.87
N ASN A 275 -10.66 -7.78 -3.20
CA ASN A 275 -10.78 -6.33 -3.38
C ASN A 275 -11.78 -5.97 -4.48
N PHE A 276 -11.70 -6.62 -5.64
CA PHE A 276 -12.65 -6.43 -6.73
C PHE A 276 -14.09 -6.69 -6.29
N LYS A 277 -14.35 -7.84 -5.64
CA LYS A 277 -15.69 -8.22 -5.22
C LYS A 277 -16.29 -7.33 -4.15
N LEU A 278 -15.48 -6.85 -3.21
CA LEU A 278 -15.95 -5.88 -2.22
C LEU A 278 -16.28 -4.52 -2.86
N MET A 279 -15.49 -4.07 -3.84
CA MET A 279 -15.77 -2.84 -4.58
C MET A 279 -16.99 -2.98 -5.49
N GLU A 280 -17.14 -4.12 -6.17
CA GLU A 280 -18.31 -4.46 -7.00
C GLU A 280 -19.58 -4.49 -6.15
N ALA A 281 -19.55 -5.13 -4.98
CA ALA A 281 -20.70 -5.16 -4.09
C ALA A 281 -21.09 -3.77 -3.56
N LYS A 282 -20.11 -2.88 -3.34
CA LYS A 282 -20.38 -1.51 -2.86
C LYS A 282 -20.85 -0.56 -3.96
N TYR A 283 -20.25 -0.64 -5.15
CA TYR A 283 -20.42 0.38 -6.19
C TYR A 283 -21.11 -0.13 -7.45
N GLY A 284 -21.39 -1.43 -7.57
CA GLY A 284 -21.84 -2.04 -8.82
C GLY A 284 -23.30 -1.79 -9.20
N VAL A 285 -24.16 -1.35 -8.27
CA VAL A 285 -25.59 -1.14 -8.54
C VAL A 285 -25.84 0.16 -9.31
N GLU A 286 -25.29 1.28 -8.82
CA GLU A 286 -25.43 2.60 -9.44
C GLU A 286 -24.10 3.38 -9.33
N PRO A 287 -23.06 3.00 -10.08
CA PRO A 287 -21.76 3.64 -9.96
C PRO A 287 -21.78 5.05 -10.56
N MET A 288 -21.25 6.02 -9.80
CA MET A 288 -20.88 7.33 -10.34
C MET A 288 -19.72 7.19 -11.35
N ALA A 289 -19.55 8.14 -12.27
CA ALA A 289 -18.51 8.08 -13.31
C ALA A 289 -17.09 7.79 -12.77
N GLY A 290 -16.72 8.38 -11.62
CA GLY A 290 -15.44 8.10 -10.97
C GLY A 290 -15.32 6.65 -10.45
N GLN A 291 -16.42 6.07 -9.99
CA GLN A 291 -16.47 4.68 -9.48
C GLN A 291 -16.40 3.67 -10.63
N ILE A 292 -16.96 3.98 -11.80
CA ILE A 292 -16.82 3.15 -13.02
C ILE A 292 -15.35 3.00 -13.38
N ASN A 293 -14.60 4.12 -13.45
CA ASN A 293 -13.18 4.10 -13.78
C ASN A 293 -12.35 3.33 -12.74
N MET A 294 -12.70 3.47 -11.46
CA MET A 294 -12.07 2.73 -10.38
C MET A 294 -12.33 1.22 -10.51
N LEU A 295 -13.58 0.80 -10.72
CA LEU A 295 -13.94 -0.62 -10.90
C LEU A 295 -13.20 -1.23 -12.10
N ALA A 296 -13.18 -0.54 -13.23
CA ALA A 296 -12.45 -0.96 -14.43
C ALA A 296 -10.93 -1.06 -14.16
N SER A 297 -10.35 -0.16 -13.37
CA SER A 297 -8.95 -0.22 -12.98
C SER A 297 -8.64 -1.42 -12.08
N VAL A 298 -9.52 -1.71 -11.11
CA VAL A 298 -9.37 -2.87 -10.22
C VAL A 298 -9.53 -4.18 -11.00
N GLU A 299 -10.50 -4.26 -11.91
CA GLU A 299 -10.72 -5.40 -12.80
C GLU A 299 -9.53 -5.62 -13.75
N SER A 300 -9.03 -4.55 -14.38
CA SER A 300 -7.83 -4.62 -15.23
C SER A 300 -6.62 -5.14 -14.45
N SER A 301 -6.43 -4.67 -13.23
CA SER A 301 -5.38 -5.14 -12.32
C SER A 301 -5.54 -6.61 -11.94
N LEU A 302 -6.77 -7.09 -11.73
CA LEU A 302 -7.08 -8.50 -11.49
C LEU A 302 -6.76 -9.35 -12.72
N ASN A 303 -7.22 -8.93 -13.90
CA ASN A 303 -6.99 -9.63 -15.18
C ASN A 303 -5.50 -9.72 -15.53
N HIS A 304 -4.74 -8.65 -15.29
CA HIS A 304 -3.29 -8.66 -15.45
C HIS A 304 -2.61 -9.71 -14.56
N THR A 305 -3.02 -9.85 -13.30
CA THR A 305 -2.48 -10.93 -12.45
C THR A 305 -2.98 -12.30 -12.90
N GLY A 306 -4.22 -12.39 -13.39
CA GLY A 306 -4.82 -13.61 -13.93
C GLY A 306 -4.10 -14.15 -15.18
N SER A 307 -3.46 -13.30 -15.99
CA SER A 307 -2.71 -13.76 -17.17
C SER A 307 -1.46 -14.58 -16.84
N PHE A 308 -1.01 -14.58 -15.58
CA PHE A 308 0.07 -15.44 -15.09
C PHE A 308 -0.44 -16.79 -14.54
N LEU A 309 -1.75 -17.02 -14.55
CA LEU A 309 -2.37 -18.21 -13.96
C LEU A 309 -2.97 -19.13 -15.02
N THR A 310 -2.80 -20.43 -14.82
CA THR A 310 -3.61 -21.44 -15.50
C THR A 310 -5.06 -21.43 -15.00
N PRO A 311 -6.02 -21.99 -15.73
CA PRO A 311 -7.41 -22.10 -15.26
C PRO A 311 -7.55 -22.79 -13.89
N LEU A 312 -6.75 -23.84 -13.63
CA LEU A 312 -6.75 -24.54 -12.34
C LEU A 312 -6.25 -23.65 -11.20
N GLN A 313 -5.17 -22.90 -11.44
CA GLN A 313 -4.63 -21.94 -10.48
C GLN A 313 -5.61 -20.79 -10.21
N THR A 314 -6.33 -20.30 -11.22
CA THR A 314 -7.38 -19.30 -11.04
C THR A 314 -8.51 -19.85 -10.16
N GLN A 315 -8.97 -21.08 -10.39
CA GLN A 315 -9.96 -21.72 -9.51
C GLN A 315 -9.44 -21.88 -8.08
N GLN A 316 -8.17 -22.25 -7.91
CA GLN A 316 -7.54 -22.33 -6.59
C GLN A 316 -7.49 -20.95 -5.90
N ALA A 317 -7.12 -19.90 -6.62
CA ALA A 317 -7.08 -18.54 -6.08
C ALA A 317 -8.47 -18.06 -5.64
N ILE A 318 -9.53 -18.39 -6.40
CA ILE A 318 -10.92 -18.08 -6.03
C ILE A 318 -11.33 -18.83 -4.76
N LYS A 319 -10.96 -20.12 -4.62
CA LYS A 319 -11.20 -20.89 -3.39
C LYS A 319 -10.49 -20.28 -2.17
N ILE A 320 -9.24 -19.83 -2.34
CA ILE A 320 -8.49 -19.13 -1.29
C ILE A 320 -9.19 -17.81 -0.93
N ALA A 321 -9.60 -17.02 -1.93
CA ALA A 321 -10.30 -15.75 -1.72
C ALA A 321 -11.58 -15.94 -0.89
N LYS A 322 -12.39 -16.95 -1.24
CA LYS A 322 -13.59 -17.32 -0.49
C LYS A 322 -13.26 -17.70 0.95
N HIS A 323 -12.31 -18.60 1.15
CA HIS A 323 -11.90 -19.03 2.49
C HIS A 323 -11.39 -17.87 3.36
N LEU A 324 -10.59 -16.96 2.78
CA LEU A 324 -10.09 -15.77 3.49
C LEU A 324 -11.22 -14.82 3.91
N LEU A 325 -12.29 -14.71 3.11
CA LEU A 325 -13.47 -13.93 3.49
C LEU A 325 -14.30 -14.62 4.57
N GLU A 326 -14.52 -15.93 4.47
CA GLU A 326 -15.29 -16.72 5.44
C GLU A 326 -14.64 -16.76 6.83
N THR A 327 -13.30 -16.76 6.88
CA THR A 327 -12.54 -16.90 8.14
C THR A 327 -12.20 -15.58 8.81
N ASN A 328 -12.31 -14.44 8.11
CA ASN A 328 -11.99 -13.14 8.67
C ASN A 328 -13.19 -12.51 9.39
N GLN A 329 -13.31 -12.79 10.68
CA GLN A 329 -14.41 -12.35 11.54
C GLN A 329 -14.55 -10.82 11.67
N TYR A 330 -13.48 -10.07 11.37
CA TYR A 330 -13.45 -8.62 11.49
C TYR A 330 -13.61 -7.91 10.15
N CYS A 331 -13.64 -8.67 9.04
CA CYS A 331 -13.85 -8.10 7.72
C CYS A 331 -15.24 -7.45 7.64
N CYS A 332 -15.37 -6.29 6.99
CA CYS A 332 -14.45 -5.63 6.07
C CYS A 332 -14.43 -4.12 6.29
N ARG A 333 -13.44 -3.59 7.00
CA ARG A 333 -13.32 -2.19 7.37
C ARG A 333 -12.47 -1.39 6.37
N GLY A 334 -13.07 -0.42 5.70
CA GLY A 334 -12.40 0.62 4.93
C GLY A 334 -12.18 1.89 5.75
N SER A 335 -11.40 2.82 5.19
CA SER A 335 -11.39 4.22 5.64
C SER A 335 -12.03 5.10 4.60
N TRP A 336 -12.77 6.11 5.07
CA TRP A 336 -13.25 7.22 4.25
C TRP A 336 -12.09 7.97 3.58
#